data_AF-A0A519C116-F1
#
_entry.id   AF-A0A519C116-F1
#
_cell.length_a   1.000
_cell.length_b   1.000
_cell.length_c   1.000
_cell.angle_alpha   90.00
_cell.angle_beta   90.00
_cell.angle_gamma   90.00
#
_symmetry.space_group_name_H-M   'P 1'
#
loop_
_entity.id
_entity.type
_entity.pdbx_description
1 polymer ?
#
loop_
_entity_poly.entity_id
_entity_poly.type
_entity_poly.pdbx_seq_one_letter_code
_entity_poly.pdbx_strand_id
1 'polypeptide(L)'
;MHGPTEGVNEETDEANSAVKIVGGNIFVELDPDHPGFKDEGYRSRRNEIAKIAMEWNDMSMEERRNTKIPHAPYSEDEDAVWAAIMERIAPVHQKYACKPYLDNARKLGLPNDRIPQLQ
;
A
#
# COMPACT_ATOMS: atom_id res chain seq x y z
N MET A 1 10.55 22.28 -24.37
CA MET A 1 11.55 22.02 -23.31
C MET A 1 10.88 22.22 -21.97
N HIS A 2 10.10 21.24 -21.52
CA HIS A 2 9.56 21.19 -20.16
C HIS A 2 10.02 19.86 -19.59
N GLY A 3 11.00 19.91 -18.69
CA GLY A 3 11.42 18.75 -17.92
C GLY A 3 10.31 18.37 -16.93
N PRO A 4 10.20 17.09 -16.55
CA PRO A 4 9.28 16.70 -15.50
C PRO A 4 9.81 17.26 -14.17
N THR A 5 9.09 18.23 -13.65
CA THR A 5 9.23 18.73 -12.27
C THR A 5 8.95 17.59 -11.30
N GLU A 6 9.75 17.57 -10.23
CA GLU A 6 9.76 16.63 -9.10
C GLU A 6 8.39 16.04 -8.76
N GLY A 7 8.30 14.72 -8.84
CA GLY A 7 7.10 13.94 -8.53
C GLY A 7 7.07 13.46 -7.07
N VAL A 8 7.35 14.33 -6.11
CA VAL A 8 7.05 14.06 -4.70
C VAL A 8 6.00 15.06 -4.27
N ASN A 9 4.73 14.66 -4.44
CA ASN A 9 3.62 15.40 -3.83
C ASN A 9 3.64 15.07 -2.33
N GLU A 10 4.16 15.99 -1.52
CA GLU A 10 4.21 15.89 -0.06
C GLU A 10 2.83 16.14 0.60
N GLU A 11 1.82 16.57 -0.16
CA GLU A 11 0.46 16.78 0.33
C GLU A 11 -0.43 15.58 -0.03
N THR A 12 -0.39 14.55 0.81
CA THR A 12 -1.53 13.63 0.94
C THR A 12 -2.08 13.75 2.35
N ASP A 13 -2.92 14.77 2.57
CA ASP A 13 -3.66 15.02 3.81
C ASP A 13 -4.67 13.90 4.17
N GLU A 14 -4.77 12.84 3.36
CA GLU A 14 -5.69 11.73 3.54
C GLU A 14 -5.04 10.47 4.13
N ALA A 15 -3.71 10.43 4.24
CA ALA A 15 -3.04 9.34 4.93
C ALA A 15 -2.99 9.64 6.43
N ASN A 16 -3.60 8.79 7.27
CA ASN A 16 -3.47 8.84 8.75
C ASN A 16 -2.03 8.52 9.23
N SER A 17 -1.03 8.79 8.40
CA SER A 17 0.37 8.47 8.65
C SER A 17 1.32 9.25 7.74
N ALA A 18 2.41 9.77 8.30
CA ALA A 18 3.52 10.38 7.58
C ALA A 18 4.79 9.51 7.65
N VAL A 19 5.67 9.59 6.66
CA VAL A 19 6.96 8.89 6.68
C VAL A 19 8.06 9.88 7.09
N LYS A 20 8.86 9.53 8.10
CA LYS A 20 10.03 10.30 8.54
C LYS A 20 11.31 9.49 8.42
N ILE A 21 12.38 10.15 8.01
CA ILE A 21 13.72 9.57 7.92
C ILE A 21 14.58 10.17 9.03
N VAL A 22 15.05 9.34 9.96
CA VAL A 22 15.90 9.76 11.08
C VAL A 22 17.16 8.91 11.11
N GLY A 23 18.32 9.53 10.84
CA GLY A 23 19.61 8.84 10.86
C GLY A 23 19.73 7.68 9.85
N GLY A 24 19.02 7.76 8.72
CA GLY A 24 18.96 6.71 7.70
C GLY A 24 17.91 5.61 7.97
N ASN A 25 17.17 5.68 9.07
CA ASN A 25 16.06 4.77 9.38
C ASN A 25 14.72 5.39 9.00
N ILE A 26 13.80 4.56 8.52
CA ILE A 26 12.48 4.97 8.04
C ILE A 26 11.43 4.67 9.11
N PHE A 27 10.63 5.67 9.46
CA PHE A 27 9.59 5.58 10.47
C PHE A 27 8.26 6.06 9.92
N VAL A 28 7.22 5.27 10.13
CA VAL A 28 5.84 5.66 9.90
C VAL A 28 5.29 6.28 11.19
N GLU A 29 4.98 7.56 11.13
CA GLU A 29 4.21 8.23 12.17
C GLU A 29 2.75 7.87 12.01
N LEU A 30 2.10 7.60 13.14
CA LEU A 30 0.68 7.26 13.21
C LEU A 30 0.03 8.30 14.12
N ASP A 31 -1.21 8.67 13.83
CA ASP A 31 -2.02 9.47 14.74
C ASP A 31 -2.20 8.74 16.10
N PRO A 32 -2.21 9.44 17.26
CA PRO A 32 -2.46 8.83 18.56
C PRO A 32 -3.75 7.98 18.66
N ASP A 33 -4.78 8.31 17.89
CA ASP A 33 -6.05 7.58 17.85
C ASP A 33 -6.02 6.39 16.86
N HIS A 34 -4.91 6.19 16.14
CA HIS A 34 -4.73 5.06 15.25
C HIS A 34 -4.70 3.74 16.06
N PRO A 35 -5.47 2.69 15.69
CA PRO A 35 -5.53 1.44 16.45
C PRO A 35 -4.16 0.79 16.68
N GLY A 36 -3.28 0.89 15.68
CA GLY A 36 -1.88 0.43 15.75
C GLY A 36 -0.88 1.41 16.37
N PHE A 37 -1.30 2.55 16.95
CA PHE A 37 -0.37 3.57 17.46
C PHE A 37 0.57 3.04 18.54
N LYS A 38 0.05 2.20 19.45
CA LYS A 38 0.79 1.59 20.57
C LYS A 38 1.25 0.16 20.30
N ASP A 39 0.99 -0.37 19.11
CA ASP A 39 1.38 -1.71 18.72
C ASP A 39 2.77 -1.66 18.06
N GLU A 40 3.80 -2.07 18.80
CA GLU A 40 5.18 -2.06 18.33
C GLU A 40 5.39 -2.96 17.09
N GLY A 41 4.71 -4.10 17.04
CA GLY A 41 4.76 -5.02 15.91
C GLY A 41 4.18 -4.38 14.65
N TYR A 42 3.00 -3.77 14.78
CA TYR A 42 2.37 -3.02 13.70
C TYR A 42 3.25 -1.86 13.20
N ARG A 43 3.88 -1.11 14.11
CA ARG A 43 4.78 -0.01 13.75
C ARG A 43 6.02 -0.49 13.01
N SER A 44 6.68 -1.54 13.51
CA SER A 44 7.83 -2.14 12.84
C SER A 44 7.45 -2.60 11.43
N ARG A 45 6.28 -3.24 11.31
CA ARG A 45 5.76 -3.72 10.05
C ARG A 45 5.50 -2.62 9.03
N ARG A 46 4.89 -1.51 9.48
CA ARG A 46 4.69 -0.32 8.65
C ARG A 46 6.01 0.30 8.18
N ASN A 47 7.04 0.30 9.02
CA ASN A 47 8.37 0.79 8.64
C ASN A 47 9.02 -0.08 7.55
N GLU A 48 8.87 -1.41 7.60
CA GLU A 48 9.36 -2.32 6.56
C GLU A 48 8.73 -2.04 5.20
N ILE A 49 7.39 -1.89 5.16
CA ILE A 49 6.67 -1.57 3.92
C ILE A 49 7.09 -0.19 3.39
N ALA A 50 7.23 0.80 4.27
CA ALA A 50 7.70 2.13 3.89
C ALA A 50 9.13 2.10 3.32
N LYS A 51 10.00 1.25 3.86
CA LYS A 51 11.35 1.06 3.35
C LYS A 51 11.37 0.55 1.91
N ILE A 52 10.52 -0.44 1.58
CA ILE A 52 10.38 -0.93 0.20
C ILE A 52 9.99 0.21 -0.75
N ALA A 53 9.04 1.05 -0.34
CA ALA A 53 8.57 2.18 -1.16
C ALA A 53 9.66 3.25 -1.34
N MET A 54 10.46 3.55 -0.30
CA MET A 54 11.56 4.51 -0.39
C MET A 54 12.68 4.00 -1.29
N GLU A 55 13.10 2.74 -1.14
CA GLU A 55 14.12 2.14 -2.01
C GLU A 55 13.66 2.12 -3.48
N TRP A 56 12.39 1.83 -3.74
CA TRP A 56 11.80 1.97 -5.08
C TRP A 56 11.82 3.42 -5.57
N ASN A 57 11.59 4.39 -4.68
CA ASN A 57 11.55 5.81 -5.01
C ASN A 57 12.92 6.46 -5.22
N ASP A 58 13.98 5.90 -4.66
CA ASP A 58 15.35 6.36 -4.90
C ASP A 58 15.87 5.92 -6.28
N MET A 59 15.27 4.89 -6.87
CA MET A 59 15.62 4.44 -8.23
C MET A 59 15.23 5.50 -9.27
N SER A 60 16.09 5.67 -10.27
CA SER A 60 15.80 6.48 -11.45
C SER A 60 14.62 5.88 -12.24
N MET A 61 13.97 6.72 -13.06
CA MET A 61 12.89 6.25 -13.94
C MET A 61 13.36 5.18 -14.93
N GLU A 62 14.64 5.19 -15.33
CA GLU A 62 15.20 4.18 -16.23
C GLU A 62 15.34 2.82 -15.55
N GLU A 63 15.82 2.81 -14.30
CA GLU A 63 15.94 1.58 -13.51
C GLU A 63 14.56 0.98 -13.23
N ARG A 64 13.57 1.79 -12.81
CA ARG A 64 12.22 1.29 -12.51
C ARG A 64 11.52 0.65 -13.70
N ARG A 65 11.72 1.17 -14.92
CA ARG A 65 11.13 0.56 -16.13
C ARG A 65 11.65 -0.84 -16.40
N ASN A 66 12.85 -1.16 -15.92
CA ASN A 66 13.51 -2.43 -16.14
C ASN A 66 13.55 -3.31 -14.87
N THR A 67 12.97 -2.83 -13.76
CA THR A 67 12.99 -3.50 -12.46
C THR A 67 11.58 -3.95 -12.08
N LYS A 68 11.46 -5.17 -11.55
CA LYS A 68 10.19 -5.65 -11.00
C LYS A 68 9.84 -4.92 -9.71
N ILE A 69 8.56 -4.65 -9.50
CA ILE A 69 8.09 -4.08 -8.24
C ILE A 69 8.46 -5.06 -7.11
N PRO A 70 9.16 -4.61 -6.05
CA PRO A 70 9.54 -5.48 -4.97
C PRO A 70 8.32 -6.13 -4.31
N HIS A 71 8.48 -7.38 -3.91
CA HIS A 71 7.43 -8.11 -3.22
C HIS A 71 7.32 -7.62 -1.78
N ALA A 72 6.11 -7.24 -1.35
CA ALA A 72 5.81 -6.94 0.04
C ALA A 72 5.57 -8.27 0.80
N PRO A 73 6.32 -8.61 1.85
CA PRO A 73 6.26 -9.93 2.47
C PRO A 73 5.10 -10.02 3.48
N TYR A 74 3.84 -9.96 3.02
CA TYR A 74 2.64 -9.99 3.87
C TYR A 74 2.60 -11.21 4.79
N SER A 75 2.20 -11.00 6.05
CA SER A 75 2.04 -12.07 7.03
C SER A 75 0.70 -12.81 6.84
N GLU A 76 0.60 -14.00 7.42
CA GLU A 76 -0.65 -14.77 7.41
C GLU A 76 -1.80 -13.99 8.07
N ASP A 77 -1.52 -13.20 9.12
CA ASP A 77 -2.50 -12.35 9.77
C ASP A 77 -2.98 -11.21 8.85
N GLU A 78 -2.07 -10.61 8.08
CA GLU A 78 -2.42 -9.56 7.10
C GLU A 78 -3.30 -10.15 5.97
N ASP A 79 -2.97 -11.35 5.49
CA ASP A 79 -3.78 -12.07 4.50
C ASP A 79 -5.17 -12.46 5.06
N ALA A 80 -5.24 -12.88 6.33
CA ALA A 80 -6.50 -13.19 6.99
C ALA A 80 -7.41 -11.96 7.13
N VAL A 81 -6.82 -10.79 7.42
CA VAL A 81 -7.56 -9.51 7.45
C VAL A 81 -8.09 -9.16 6.06
N TRP A 82 -7.28 -9.31 5.01
CA TRP A 82 -7.73 -9.14 3.63
C TRP A 82 -8.91 -10.05 3.30
N ALA A 83 -8.82 -11.33 3.64
CA ALA A 83 -9.87 -12.29 3.38
C ALA A 83 -11.19 -11.93 4.08
N ALA A 84 -11.11 -11.51 5.34
CA ALA A 84 -12.26 -11.06 6.10
C ALA A 84 -12.92 -9.81 5.49
N ILE A 85 -12.13 -8.87 4.96
CA ILE A 85 -12.64 -7.68 4.26
C ILE A 85 -13.32 -8.07 2.95
N MET A 86 -12.67 -8.90 2.14
CA MET A 86 -13.19 -9.32 0.85
C MET A 86 -14.51 -10.09 0.96
N GLU A 87 -14.63 -10.97 1.96
CA GLU A 87 -15.88 -11.67 2.28
C GLU A 87 -17.05 -10.70 2.53
N ARG A 88 -16.79 -9.61 3.26
CA ARG A 88 -17.82 -8.62 3.63
C ARG A 88 -18.15 -7.68 2.48
N ILE A 89 -17.15 -7.26 1.71
CA ILE A 89 -17.31 -6.23 0.70
C ILE A 89 -17.82 -6.79 -0.65
N ALA A 90 -17.50 -8.04 -0.99
CA ALA A 90 -17.94 -8.68 -2.23
C ALA A 90 -19.47 -8.61 -2.47
N PRO A 91 -20.35 -8.98 -1.50
CA PRO A 91 -21.80 -8.85 -1.70
C PRO A 91 -22.26 -7.38 -1.78
N VAL A 92 -21.58 -6.47 -1.07
CA VAL A 92 -21.86 -5.03 -1.13
C VAL A 92 -21.55 -4.50 -2.53
N HIS A 93 -20.39 -4.85 -3.09
CA HIS A 93 -20.04 -4.49 -4.46
C HIS A 93 -21.05 -5.04 -5.47
N GLN A 94 -21.47 -6.30 -5.34
CA GLN A 94 -22.47 -6.83 -6.27
C GLN A 94 -23.81 -6.10 -6.25
N LYS A 95 -24.21 -5.61 -5.07
CA LYS A 95 -25.49 -4.90 -4.93
C LYS A 95 -25.41 -3.42 -5.33
N TYR A 96 -24.27 -2.77 -5.10
CA TYR A 96 -24.20 -1.31 -5.13
C TYR A 96 -23.16 -0.74 -6.12
N ALA A 97 -22.18 -1.52 -6.56
CA ALA A 97 -21.17 -1.01 -7.48
C ALA A 97 -21.71 -0.90 -8.90
N CYS A 98 -21.18 0.07 -9.66
CA CYS A 98 -21.55 0.26 -11.05
C CYS A 98 -21.04 -0.89 -11.94
N LYS A 99 -21.69 -1.09 -13.08
CA LYS A 99 -21.31 -2.15 -14.05
C LYS A 99 -19.82 -2.10 -14.46
N PRO A 100 -19.21 -0.93 -14.77
CA PRO A 100 -17.79 -0.87 -15.10
C PRO A 100 -16.88 -1.39 -13.98
N TYR A 101 -17.21 -1.11 -12.72
CA TYR A 101 -16.45 -1.64 -11.59
C TYR A 101 -16.50 -3.16 -11.56
N LEU A 102 -17.71 -3.74 -11.62
CA LEU A 102 -17.92 -5.19 -11.57
C LEU A 102 -17.23 -5.93 -12.72
N ASP A 103 -17.31 -5.38 -13.94
CA ASP A 103 -16.69 -5.99 -15.11
C ASP A 103 -15.16 -5.94 -15.04
N ASN A 104 -14.58 -4.86 -14.52
CA ASN A 104 -13.12 -4.76 -14.35
C ASN A 104 -12.62 -5.57 -13.15
N ALA A 105 -13.35 -5.61 -12.03
CA ALA A 105 -13.01 -6.45 -10.89
C ALA A 105 -12.95 -7.94 -11.31
N ARG A 106 -13.92 -8.39 -12.12
CA ARG A 106 -13.92 -9.76 -12.67
C ARG A 106 -12.72 -10.03 -13.60
N LYS A 107 -12.35 -9.06 -14.44
CA LYS A 107 -11.20 -9.19 -15.35
C LYS A 107 -9.87 -9.22 -14.60
N LEU A 108 -9.73 -8.39 -13.57
CA LEU A 108 -8.52 -8.31 -12.78
C LEU A 108 -8.34 -9.58 -11.93
N GLY A 109 -9.44 -10.16 -11.44
CA GLY A 109 -9.42 -11.49 -10.83
C GLY A 109 -8.55 -11.57 -9.58
N LEU A 110 -8.51 -10.50 -8.78
CA LEU A 110 -7.69 -10.46 -7.58
C LEU A 110 -8.09 -11.57 -6.59
N PRO A 111 -7.11 -12.16 -5.88
CA PRO A 111 -7.38 -13.14 -4.84
C PRO A 111 -8.24 -12.54 -3.73
N ASN A 112 -9.15 -13.35 -3.20
CA ASN A 112 -9.97 -12.97 -2.04
C ASN A 112 -9.40 -13.51 -0.73
N ASP A 113 -8.32 -14.30 -0.76
CA ASP A 113 -7.77 -15.04 0.37
C ASP A 113 -6.42 -14.49 0.86
N ARG A 114 -5.78 -13.61 0.08
CA ARG A 114 -4.49 -13.00 0.38
C ARG A 114 -4.32 -11.66 -0.34
N ILE A 115 -3.44 -10.81 0.18
CA ILE A 115 -3.17 -9.50 -0.41
C ILE A 115 -2.43 -9.70 -1.75
N PRO A 116 -2.93 -9.14 -2.87
CA PRO A 116 -2.23 -9.21 -4.15
C PRO A 116 -0.95 -8.37 -4.14
N GLN A 117 0.09 -8.88 -4.80
CA GLN A 117 1.31 -8.12 -5.07
C GLN A 117 1.08 -7.12 -6.21
N LEU A 118 1.76 -5.97 -6.18
CA LEU A 118 1.52 -4.84 -7.09
C LEU A 118 2.10 -5.01 -8.51
N GLN A 119 2.81 -6.10 -8.77
CA GLN A 119 3.49 -6.35 -10.05
C GLN A 119 2.53 -6.44 -11.24
#